data_AF-A0A7Z6ULH5-F1
#
_entry.id   AF-A0A7Z6ULH5-F1
#
_cell.length_a   1.000
_cell.length_b   1.000
_cell.length_c   1.000
_cell.angle_alpha   90.00
_cell.angle_beta   90.00
_cell.angle_gamma   90.00
#
_symmetry.space_group_name_H-M   'P 1'
#
loop_
_entity.id
_entity.type
_entity.pdbx_description
1 polymer ?
#
loop_
_entity_poly.entity_id
_entity_poly.type
_entity_poly.pdbx_seq_one_letter_code
_entity_poly.pdbx_strand_id
1 'polypeptide(L)'
;MQAYESGKRRIQVAALPELARLLSTTLEKLFGQQQETTVRKRGPAPKWQQQLESIDQLPKSQQKFVAQTLDALIAQATTKASSEGREVLQ
;
A
#
# COMPACT_ATOMS: atom_id res chain seq x y z
N MET A 1 -28.06 -25.39 3.92
CA MET A 1 -27.78 -24.03 3.40
C MET A 1 -29.00 -23.17 3.57
N GLN A 2 -28.82 -21.93 4.00
CA GLN A 2 -29.94 -21.00 4.18
C GLN A 2 -30.50 -20.58 2.82
N ALA A 3 -31.80 -20.22 2.75
CA ALA A 3 -32.51 -19.95 1.49
C ALA A 3 -31.91 -18.77 0.69
N TYR A 4 -31.30 -17.81 1.38
CA TYR A 4 -30.63 -16.65 0.78
C TYR A 4 -29.28 -17.01 0.16
N GLU A 5 -28.52 -17.92 0.78
CA GLU A 5 -27.23 -18.39 0.26
C GLU A 5 -27.39 -19.27 -0.97
N SER A 6 -28.50 -20.03 -1.02
CA SER A 6 -28.80 -20.95 -2.12
C SER A 6 -29.56 -20.29 -3.30
N GLY A 7 -29.71 -18.96 -3.27
CA GLY A 7 -30.38 -18.20 -4.33
C GLY A 7 -31.89 -18.44 -4.45
N LYS A 8 -32.49 -19.19 -3.52
CA LYS A 8 -33.92 -19.57 -3.55
C LYS A 8 -34.84 -18.42 -3.14
N ARG A 9 -34.31 -17.38 -2.47
CA ARG A 9 -35.07 -16.20 -2.05
C ARG A 9 -34.31 -14.91 -2.39
N ARG A 10 -35.03 -13.95 -2.98
CA ARG A 10 -34.49 -12.63 -3.34
C ARG A 10 -34.32 -11.75 -2.09
N ILE A 11 -33.30 -10.90 -2.12
CA ILE A 11 -33.03 -9.87 -1.11
C ILE A 11 -33.52 -8.53 -1.65
N GLN A 12 -34.03 -7.66 -0.77
CA GLN A 12 -34.44 -6.30 -1.15
C GLN A 12 -33.20 -5.46 -1.49
N VAL A 13 -33.23 -4.74 -2.62
CA VAL A 13 -32.10 -3.93 -3.07
C VAL A 13 -31.71 -2.85 -2.05
N ALA A 14 -32.70 -2.27 -1.37
CA ALA A 14 -32.49 -1.26 -0.33
C ALA A 14 -31.72 -1.77 0.90
N ALA A 15 -31.75 -3.07 1.18
CA ALA A 15 -31.07 -3.67 2.33
C ALA A 15 -29.59 -4.00 2.06
N LEU A 16 -29.17 -3.99 0.79
CA LEU A 16 -27.82 -4.39 0.40
C LEU A 16 -26.70 -3.51 1.01
N PRO A 17 -26.81 -2.17 1.09
CA PRO A 17 -25.77 -1.35 1.71
C PRO A 17 -25.60 -1.63 3.21
N GLU A 18 -26.70 -1.95 3.90
CA GLU A 18 -26.67 -2.28 5.33
C GLU A 18 -26.01 -3.64 5.56
N LEU A 19 -26.36 -4.64 4.74
CA LEU A 19 -25.74 -5.97 4.77
C LEU A 19 -24.24 -5.91 4.49
N ALA A 20 -23.80 -5.07 3.54
CA ALA A 20 -22.39 -4.88 3.24
C ALA A 20 -21.61 -4.33 4.46
N ARG A 21 -22.20 -3.36 5.19
CA ARG A 21 -21.62 -2.80 6.42
C ARG A 21 -21.55 -3.84 7.54
N LEU A 22 -22.65 -4.56 7.80
CA LEU A 22 -22.72 -5.61 8.83
C LEU A 22 -21.68 -6.72 8.59
N LEU A 23 -21.47 -7.10 7.34
CA LEU A 23 -20.53 -8.14 6.94
C LEU A 23 -19.11 -7.62 6.71
N SER A 24 -18.84 -6.33 6.97
CA SER A 24 -17.55 -5.67 6.71
C SER A 24 -17.01 -5.97 5.29
N THR A 25 -17.88 -5.95 4.29
CA THR A 25 -17.57 -6.24 2.89
C THR A 25 -18.01 -5.10 1.98
N THR A 26 -17.53 -5.08 0.73
CA THR A 26 -18.05 -4.16 -0.30
C THR A 26 -19.23 -4.80 -1.05
N LEU A 27 -20.07 -3.97 -1.67
CA LEU A 27 -21.17 -4.45 -2.53
C LEU A 27 -20.62 -5.28 -3.70
N GLU A 28 -19.50 -4.86 -4.28
CA GLU A 28 -18.84 -5.59 -5.37
C GLU A 28 -18.49 -7.01 -4.94
N LYS A 29 -17.86 -7.15 -3.77
CA LYS A 29 -17.51 -8.46 -3.20
C LYS A 29 -18.74 -9.28 -2.82
N LEU A 30 -19.83 -8.65 -2.36
CA LEU A 30 -21.10 -9.31 -2.07
C LEU A 30 -21.77 -9.89 -3.33
N PHE A 31 -21.62 -9.21 -4.46
CA PHE A 31 -22.15 -9.65 -5.76
C PHE A 31 -21.24 -10.62 -6.50
N GLY A 32 -20.15 -11.08 -5.89
CA GLY A 32 -19.17 -11.92 -6.57
C GLY A 32 -18.42 -11.18 -7.69
N GLN A 33 -18.60 -9.86 -7.80
CA GLN A 33 -17.69 -9.00 -8.53
C GLN A 33 -16.44 -8.87 -7.67
N GLN A 34 -15.60 -9.91 -7.72
CA GLN A 34 -14.19 -9.65 -7.53
C GLN A 34 -13.87 -8.55 -8.53
N GLN A 35 -13.60 -7.34 -8.05
CA GLN A 35 -12.68 -6.49 -8.79
C GLN A 35 -11.56 -7.44 -9.19
N GLU A 36 -11.28 -7.58 -10.48
CA GLU A 36 -9.95 -7.94 -10.91
C GLU A 36 -9.07 -6.84 -10.34
N THR A 37 -8.78 -6.99 -9.05
CA THR A 37 -7.76 -6.22 -8.41
C THR A 37 -6.57 -6.71 -9.19
N THR A 38 -6.12 -5.86 -10.09
CA THR A 38 -4.77 -5.80 -10.62
C THR A 38 -3.72 -5.64 -9.49
N VAL A 39 -4.06 -6.03 -8.26
CA VAL A 39 -3.21 -6.75 -7.32
C VAL A 39 -2.67 -7.98 -8.05
N ARG A 40 -1.77 -7.72 -9.01
CA ARG A 40 -0.42 -8.27 -9.00
C ARG A 40 -0.18 -8.68 -7.57
N LYS A 41 -0.20 -9.99 -7.29
CA LYS A 41 0.27 -10.56 -6.02
C LYS A 41 1.53 -9.77 -5.72
N ARG A 42 1.45 -8.80 -4.78
CA ARG A 42 2.56 -7.89 -4.58
C ARG A 42 3.68 -8.85 -4.23
N GLY A 43 4.77 -8.77 -4.98
CA GLY A 43 5.96 -9.50 -4.60
C GLY A 43 6.27 -9.23 -3.12
N PRO A 44 7.23 -9.95 -2.54
CA PRO A 44 7.76 -9.56 -1.24
C PRO A 44 7.91 -8.04 -1.18
N ALA A 45 7.46 -7.43 -0.07
CA ALA A 45 7.35 -5.98 0.07
C ALA A 45 8.59 -5.30 -0.54
N PRO A 46 8.42 -4.21 -1.32
CA PRO A 46 9.53 -3.55 -1.99
C PRO A 46 10.68 -3.35 -1.00
N LYS A 47 11.91 -3.62 -1.44
CA LYS A 47 13.11 -3.67 -0.59
C LYS A 47 13.20 -2.50 0.40
N TRP A 48 12.79 -1.30 -0.02
CA TRP A 48 12.70 -0.12 0.84
C TRP A 48 11.77 -0.28 2.06
N GLN A 49 10.58 -0.87 1.89
CA GLN A 49 9.66 -1.14 3.01
C GLN A 49 10.28 -2.12 4.00
N GLN A 50 10.90 -3.20 3.51
CA GLN A 50 11.61 -4.16 4.37
C GLN A 50 12.77 -3.51 5.13
N GLN A 51 13.48 -2.57 4.49
CA GLN A 51 14.56 -1.82 5.13
C GLN A 51 14.02 -0.89 6.22
N LEU A 52 12.87 -0.25 6.02
CA LEU A 52 12.24 0.61 7.03
C LEU A 52 11.79 -0.20 8.25
N GLU A 53 11.18 -1.36 8.04
CA GLU A 53 10.82 -2.30 9.12
C GLU A 53 12.07 -2.78 9.89
N SER A 54 13.18 -3.01 9.18
CA SER A 54 14.45 -3.38 9.80
C SER A 54 15.02 -2.24 10.66
N ILE A 55 14.93 -0.99 10.19
CA ILE A 55 15.40 0.20 10.91
C ILE A 55 14.56 0.44 12.17
N ASP A 56 13.24 0.23 12.09
CA ASP A 56 12.33 0.42 13.23
C ASP A 56 12.68 -0.49 14.42
N GLN A 57 13.13 -1.72 14.13
CA GLN A 57 13.57 -2.68 15.15
C GLN A 57 14.95 -2.38 15.76
N LEU A 58 15.72 -1.42 15.21
CA LEU A 58 17.04 -1.08 15.74
C LEU A 58 16.95 -0.23 17.02
N PRO A 59 17.98 -0.26 17.90
CA PRO A 59 18.10 0.67 19.01
C PRO A 59 18.13 2.14 18.56
N LYS A 60 17.62 3.06 19.38
CA LYS A 60 17.49 4.50 19.04
C LYS A 60 18.80 5.16 18.56
N SER A 61 19.93 4.78 19.13
CA SER A 61 21.24 5.30 18.70
C SER A 61 21.59 4.87 17.26
N GLN A 62 21.26 3.64 16.88
CA GLN A 62 21.48 3.14 15.51
C GLN A 62 20.49 3.75 14.52
N GLN A 63 19.23 3.95 14.92
CA GLN A 63 18.25 4.69 14.11
C GLN A 63 18.74 6.10 13.77
N LYS A 64 19.29 6.83 14.76
CA LYS A 64 19.84 8.17 14.57
C LYS A 64 21.05 8.20 13.64
N PHE A 65 21.90 7.19 13.71
CA PHE A 65 23.04 7.07 12.79
C PHE A 65 22.55 6.91 11.34
N VAL A 66 21.64 5.95 11.10
CA VAL A 66 21.07 5.70 9.77
C VAL A 66 20.39 6.95 9.19
N ALA A 67 19.62 7.67 10.00
CA ALA A 67 18.97 8.91 9.58
C ALA A 67 19.97 9.99 9.13
N GLN A 68 21.06 10.19 9.88
CA GLN A 68 22.10 11.17 9.53
C GLN A 68 22.84 10.80 8.25
N THR A 69 23.16 9.52 8.05
CA THR A 69 23.81 9.07 6.80
C THR A 69 22.89 9.25 5.60
N LEU A 70 21.59 8.94 5.76
CA LEU A 70 20.62 9.12 4.69
C LEU A 70 20.45 10.60 4.31
N ASP A 71 20.40 11.49 5.30
CA ASP A 71 20.33 12.94 5.09
C ASP A 71 21.53 13.47 4.29
N ALA A 72 22.75 13.04 4.65
CA ALA A 72 23.97 13.40 3.94
C ALA A 72 23.99 12.89 2.48
N LEU A 73 23.53 11.66 2.23
CA LEU A 73 23.42 11.10 0.89
C LEU A 73 22.38 11.83 0.03
N ILE A 74 21.25 12.20 0.62
CA ILE A 74 20.21 12.99 -0.06
C ILE A 74 20.76 14.37 -0.42
N ALA A 75 21.42 15.05 0.53
CA ALA A 75 22.04 16.35 0.28
C ALA A 75 23.11 16.30 -0.83
N GLN A 76 23.90 15.22 -0.87
CA GLN A 76 24.87 14.98 -1.94
C GLN A 76 24.20 14.75 -3.29
N ALA A 77 23.13 13.93 -3.35
CA ALA A 77 22.40 13.65 -4.58
C ALA A 77 21.72 14.91 -5.14
N THR A 78 21.11 15.74 -4.28
CA THR A 78 20.51 17.03 -4.67
C THR A 78 21.57 18.01 -5.17
N THR A 79 22.73 18.07 -4.52
CA THR A 79 23.85 18.91 -4.97
C THR A 79 24.40 18.45 -6.33
N LYS A 80 24.59 17.14 -6.53
CA LYS A 80 25.09 16.57 -7.79
C LYS A 80 24.13 16.83 -8.96
N ALA A 81 22.83 16.67 -8.73
CA ALA A 81 21.80 16.98 -9.73
C ALA A 81 21.79 18.46 -10.13
N SER A 82 22.13 19.37 -9.20
CA SER A 82 22.26 20.79 -9.49
C SER A 82 23.56 21.16 -10.24
N SER A 83 24.62 20.35 -10.17
CA SER A 83 25.85 20.56 -10.95
C SER A 83 25.77 19.99 -12.37
N GLU A 84 25.10 18.85 -12.57
CA GLU A 84 24.98 18.21 -13.90
C GLU A 84 24.12 19.04 -14.88
N GLY A 85 23.14 19.80 -14.37
CA GLY A 85 22.33 20.72 -15.18
C GLY A 85 23.07 21.98 -15.66
N ARG A 86 24.28 22.25 -15.17
CA ARG A 86 25.08 23.44 -15.54
C ARG A 86 26.11 23.18 -16.65
N GLU A 87 26.47 21.93 -16.93
CA GLU A 87 27.40 21.57 -18.01
C GLU A 87 26.75 21.47 -19.40
N VAL A 88 25.42 21.32 -19.48
CA VAL A 88 24.69 21.20 -20.76
C VAL A 88 24.44 22.55 -21.46
N LEU A 89 24.88 23.67 -20.88
CA LEU A 89 24.63 25.04 -21.37
C LEU A 89 25.90 25.83 -21.70
N GLN A 90 27.06 25.17 -21.89
CA GLN A 90 28.28 25.81 -22.43
C GLN A 90 28.69 25.21 -23.78
#